data_AF-A0A959UQR4-F1
#
_entry.id   AF-A0A959UQR4-F1
#
_cell.length_a   1.000
_cell.length_b   1.000
_cell.length_c   1.000
_cell.angle_alpha   90.00
_cell.angle_beta   90.00
_cell.angle_gamma   90.00
#
_symmetry.space_group_name_H-M   'P 1'
#
loop_
_entity.id
_entity.type
_entity.pdbx_description
1 polymer ?
#
loop_
_entity_poly.entity_id
_entity_poly.type
_entity_poly.pdbx_seq_one_letter_code
_entity_poly.pdbx_strand_id
1 'polypeptide(L)'
;MTKEAKIKAFDPNGPALQDANVFGLPFTCDEADIVLVPVPWEVTTSYGGGTAQGPAAILEASRQVDLHHPEFPDLWKAGVA
;
A
#
# COMPACT_ATOMS: atom_id res chain seq x y z
N MET A 1 -18.34 -3.33 -3.99
CA MET A 1 -18.46 -4.03 -2.70
C MET A 1 -18.21 -3.00 -1.60
N THR A 2 -18.85 -3.10 -0.43
CA THR A 2 -18.53 -2.19 0.69
C THR A 2 -17.17 -2.53 1.30
N LYS A 3 -16.59 -1.63 2.10
CA LYS A 3 -15.33 -1.84 2.81
C LYS A 3 -15.38 -3.10 3.68
N GLU A 4 -16.47 -3.30 4.41
CA GLU A 4 -16.68 -4.46 5.29
C GLU A 4 -16.73 -5.78 4.51
N ALA A 5 -17.37 -5.78 3.35
CA ALA A 5 -17.43 -6.94 2.48
C ALA A 5 -16.05 -7.31 1.94
N LYS A 6 -15.22 -6.32 1.58
CA LYS A 6 -13.83 -6.54 1.14
C LYS A 6 -12.97 -7.11 2.27
N ILE A 7 -13.07 -6.55 3.47
CA ILE A 7 -12.36 -7.04 4.66
C ILE A 7 -12.70 -8.51 4.93
N LYS A 8 -13.98 -8.89 4.83
CA LYS A 8 -14.43 -10.27 5.07
C LYS A 8 -13.94 -11.26 4.00
N ALA A 9 -13.78 -10.80 2.76
CA ALA A 9 -13.40 -11.65 1.63
C ALA A 9 -11.88 -11.73 1.40
N PHE A 10 -11.09 -10.85 2.03
CA PHE A 10 -9.65 -10.75 1.84
C PHE A 10 -8.89 -11.73 2.75
N ASP A 11 -7.91 -12.44 2.19
CA ASP A 11 -6.98 -13.30 2.94
C ASP A 11 -5.64 -12.56 3.14
N PRO A 12 -5.36 -12.05 4.36
CA PRO A 12 -4.13 -11.29 4.62
C PRO A 12 -2.86 -12.15 4.65
N ASN A 13 -2.98 -13.49 4.68
CA ASN A 13 -1.82 -14.39 4.63
C ASN A 13 -1.56 -14.91 3.21
N GLY A 14 -2.43 -14.58 2.26
CA GLY A 14 -2.28 -14.93 0.86
C GLY A 14 -1.24 -14.06 0.15
N PRO A 15 -0.75 -14.48 -1.03
CA PRO A 15 0.12 -13.64 -1.84
C PRO A 15 -0.64 -12.40 -2.34
N ALA A 16 0.04 -11.25 -2.35
CA ALA A 16 -0.48 -10.04 -2.97
C ALA A 16 -0.71 -10.25 -4.48
N LEU A 17 -1.84 -9.75 -5.00
CA LEU A 17 -2.15 -9.80 -6.43
C LEU A 17 -1.34 -8.75 -7.20
N GLN A 18 -1.08 -9.03 -8.48
CA GLN A 18 -0.22 -8.18 -9.32
C GLN A 18 -0.86 -6.81 -9.64
N ASP A 19 -2.19 -6.77 -9.68
CA ASP A 19 -3.04 -5.60 -9.90
C ASP A 19 -3.56 -4.96 -8.59
N ALA A 20 -3.11 -5.48 -7.43
CA ALA A 20 -3.48 -4.91 -6.15
C ALA A 20 -2.75 -3.58 -5.87
N ASN A 21 -3.36 -2.76 -5.03
CA ASN A 21 -2.82 -1.48 -4.60
C ASN A 21 -1.64 -1.69 -3.62
N VAL A 22 -1.17 -0.61 -2.98
CA VAL A 22 -0.09 -0.66 -1.98
C VAL A 22 -0.33 -1.73 -0.92
N PHE A 23 0.73 -2.49 -0.58
CA PHE A 23 0.71 -3.65 0.31
C PHE A 23 -0.22 -4.80 -0.13
N GLY A 24 -0.70 -4.80 -1.37
CA GLY A 24 -1.65 -5.80 -1.85
C GLY A 24 -3.09 -5.59 -1.37
N LEU A 25 -3.40 -4.42 -0.80
CA LEU A 25 -4.71 -4.16 -0.20
C LEU A 25 -5.79 -3.84 -1.26
N PRO A 26 -7.05 -4.28 -1.05
CA PRO A 26 -8.12 -4.15 -2.04
C PRO A 26 -8.93 -2.84 -1.91
N PHE A 27 -8.35 -1.78 -1.35
CA PHE A 27 -9.06 -0.53 -1.07
C PHE A 27 -8.80 0.54 -2.13
N THR A 28 -9.84 1.30 -2.43
CA THR A 28 -9.76 2.55 -3.18
C THR A 28 -9.56 3.72 -2.21
N CYS A 29 -9.16 4.89 -2.74
CA CYS A 29 -8.96 6.09 -1.93
C CYS A 29 -10.23 6.55 -1.19
N ASP A 30 -11.42 6.29 -1.74
CA ASP A 30 -12.71 6.64 -1.10
C ASP A 30 -13.07 5.72 0.07
N GLU A 31 -12.50 4.52 0.13
CA GLU A 31 -12.78 3.51 1.16
C GLU A 31 -11.70 3.47 2.26
N ALA A 32 -10.51 4.01 1.97
CA ALA A 32 -9.36 3.94 2.86
C ALA A 32 -9.38 5.09 3.89
N ASP A 33 -9.00 4.77 5.13
CA ASP A 33 -8.84 5.79 6.17
C ASP A 33 -7.49 6.52 6.01
N ILE A 34 -6.54 5.91 5.29
CA ILE A 34 -5.21 6.45 4.99
C ILE A 34 -4.99 6.41 3.48
N VAL A 35 -4.64 7.57 2.90
CA VAL A 35 -4.29 7.69 1.47
C VAL A 35 -2.83 8.09 1.34
N LEU A 36 -2.06 7.31 0.58
CA LEU A 36 -0.66 7.59 0.27
C LEU A 36 -0.57 8.34 -1.06
N VAL A 37 -0.04 9.57 -1.03
CA VAL A 37 0.16 10.38 -2.23
C VAL A 37 1.61 10.27 -2.69
N PRO A 38 1.92 9.54 -3.77
CA PRO A 38 3.27 9.45 -4.29
C PRO A 38 3.71 10.77 -4.92
N VAL A 39 4.91 11.25 -4.56
CA VAL A 39 5.49 12.48 -5.14
C VAL A 39 6.82 12.14 -5.82
N PRO A 40 6.81 11.73 -7.11
CA PRO A 40 8.02 11.37 -7.85
C PRO A 40 8.78 12.62 -8.29
N TRP A 41 9.48 13.27 -7.36
CA TRP A 41 10.13 14.57 -7.55
C TRP A 41 11.59 14.55 -7.11
N GLU A 42 12.48 15.12 -7.90
CA GLU A 42 13.92 15.12 -7.58
C GLU A 42 14.70 16.37 -8.05
N VAL A 43 14.03 17.48 -8.38
CA VAL A 43 14.69 18.63 -9.04
C VAL A 43 15.72 19.35 -8.15
N THR A 44 15.72 19.10 -6.84
CA THR A 44 16.64 19.72 -5.87
C THR A 44 17.81 18.81 -5.48
N THR A 45 17.95 17.65 -6.13
CA THR A 45 19.07 16.74 -5.87
C THR A 45 20.38 17.35 -6.38
N SER A 46 21.45 17.28 -5.56
CA SER A 46 22.72 17.98 -5.84
C SER A 46 23.90 17.05 -6.15
N TYR A 47 23.70 15.73 -6.13
CA TYR A 47 24.77 14.76 -6.37
C TYR A 47 24.27 13.52 -7.13
N GLY A 48 23.61 12.59 -6.45
CA GLY A 48 22.97 11.43 -7.06
C GLY A 48 21.50 11.68 -7.38
N GLY A 49 21.00 11.02 -8.43
CA GLY A 49 19.58 11.04 -8.83
C GLY A 49 18.90 9.68 -8.64
N GLY A 50 17.64 9.59 -9.06
CA GLY A 50 16.80 8.39 -9.00
C GLY A 50 15.76 8.42 -7.87
N THR A 51 15.73 9.46 -7.02
CA THR A 51 14.75 9.56 -5.94
C THR A 51 13.32 9.74 -6.47
N ALA A 52 13.16 10.28 -7.68
CA ALA A 52 11.85 10.33 -8.34
C ALA A 52 11.29 8.93 -8.67
N GLN A 53 12.14 7.90 -8.77
CA GLN A 53 11.72 6.50 -8.97
C GLN A 53 11.29 5.84 -7.66
N GLY A 54 11.58 6.46 -6.51
CA GLY A 54 11.29 5.94 -5.17
C GLY A 54 9.85 5.48 -4.98
N PRO A 55 8.83 6.30 -5.30
CA PRO A 55 7.44 5.89 -5.12
C PRO A 55 7.06 4.61 -5.89
N ALA A 56 7.53 4.45 -7.13
CA ALA A 56 7.28 3.24 -7.92
C ALA A 56 8.00 2.02 -7.33
N ALA A 57 9.25 2.19 -6.88
CA ALA A 57 10.02 1.14 -6.22
C ALA A 57 9.39 0.68 -4.90
N ILE A 58 8.88 1.62 -4.10
CA ILE A 58 8.13 1.34 -2.87
C ILE A 58 6.87 0.56 -3.18
N LEU A 59 6.08 0.99 -4.17
CA LEU A 59 4.85 0.29 -4.56
C LEU A 59 5.14 -1.16 -4.95
N GLU A 60 6.15 -1.40 -5.78
CA GLU A 60 6.54 -2.75 -6.21
C GLU A 60 6.99 -3.62 -5.01
N ALA A 61 7.85 -3.07 -4.14
CA ALA A 61 8.34 -3.79 -2.97
C ALA A 61 7.27 -4.02 -1.89
N SER A 62 6.25 -3.15 -1.81
CA SER A 62 5.22 -3.18 -0.77
C SER A 62 4.46 -4.52 -0.71
N ARG A 63 4.36 -5.23 -1.84
CA ARG A 63 3.70 -6.54 -1.96
C ARG A 63 4.36 -7.65 -1.13
N GLN A 64 5.60 -7.45 -0.69
CA GLN A 64 6.35 -8.42 0.10
C GLN A 64 6.20 -8.19 1.61
N VAL A 65 5.51 -7.12 2.03
CA VAL A 65 5.34 -6.75 3.43
C VAL A 65 4.17 -7.53 4.02
N ASP A 66 4.37 -8.10 5.22
CA ASP A 66 3.33 -8.76 5.99
C ASP A 66 2.36 -7.74 6.59
N LEU A 67 1.07 -8.04 6.58
CA LEU A 67 -0.01 -7.19 7.10
C LEU A 67 -0.24 -7.38 8.61
N HIS A 68 0.32 -8.42 9.21
CA HIS A 68 0.19 -8.72 10.64
C HIS A 68 1.15 -7.87 11.49
N HIS A 69 0.60 -7.07 12.40
CA HIS A 69 1.34 -6.39 13.45
C HIS A 69 0.98 -6.95 14.84
N PRO A 70 1.95 -7.33 15.71
CA PRO A 70 1.65 -7.97 17.00
C PRO A 70 0.76 -7.14 17.94
N GLU A 71 0.97 -5.82 17.98
CA GLU A 71 0.17 -4.91 18.81
C GLU A 71 -1.11 -4.43 18.11
N PHE A 72 -1.16 -4.52 16.77
CA PHE A 72 -2.24 -3.96 15.95
C PHE A 72 -2.61 -4.94 14.81
N PRO A 73 -3.11 -6.14 15.13
CA PRO A 73 -3.31 -7.21 14.15
C PRO A 73 -4.34 -6.86 13.06
N ASP A 74 -5.20 -5.89 13.34
CA ASP A 74 -6.30 -5.45 12.48
C ASP A 74 -6.00 -4.17 11.69
N LEU A 75 -4.76 -3.65 11.76
CA LEU A 75 -4.41 -2.33 11.20
C LEU A 75 -4.73 -2.23 9.70
N TRP A 76 -4.52 -3.30 8.94
CA TRP A 76 -4.81 -3.34 7.51
C TRP A 76 -6.29 -3.11 7.18
N LYS A 77 -7.22 -3.36 8.13
CA LYS A 77 -8.66 -3.16 7.95
C LYS A 77 -9.05 -1.67 7.93
N ALA A 78 -8.23 -0.77 8.49
CA ALA A 78 -8.40 0.67 8.33
C ALA A 78 -8.32 1.09 6.84
N GLY A 79 -7.64 0.27 6.04
CA GLY A 79 -7.49 0.49 4.61
C GLY A 79 -6.43 1.55 4.32
N VAL A 80 -5.50 1.17 3.47
CA VAL A 80 -4.48 2.05 2.90
C VAL A 80 -4.64 1.99 1.39
N ALA A 81 -4.66 3.15 0.74
CA ALA A 81 -4.82 3.27 -0.71
C ALA A 81 -3.84 4.26 -1.32
#